data_AF-A0A4Z0KF48-F1
#
_entry.id   AF-A0A4Z0KF48-F1
#
_cell.length_a   1.000
_cell.length_b   1.000
_cell.length_c   1.000
_cell.angle_alpha   90.00
_cell.angle_beta   90.00
_cell.angle_gamma   90.00
#
_symmetry.space_group_name_H-M   'P 1'
#
loop_
_entity.id
_entity.type
_entity.pdbx_description
1 polymer ?
#
loop_
_entity_poly.entity_id
_entity_poly.type
_entity_poly.pdbx_seq_one_letter_code
_entity_poly.pdbx_strand_id
1 'polypeptide(L)'
;VLGYLQDFLFHPKRAMTPVRALSRGERNRLLLARLFLKPSNLLILDEPTNDLDVETLELLEELIDGYQGTVLLVSHDRQFVDNTVTECWIFEGGGKIGRYIGGYHDARAQQEQHLATKQPMAKKNEEVIAPKAEIVKRGSSKLSYKLQRELELLPGQLEDLEAKLEALQAQVADAAFFSQPHEQTQKVLADLSQAEQELEQAFERWEYLEGLKNGA
;
A
#
# COMPACT_ATOMS: atom_id res chain seq x y z
N VAL A 1 -28.00 -11.81 18.14
CA VAL A 1 -27.06 -12.58 17.29
C VAL A 1 -27.39 -12.42 15.80
N LEU A 2 -28.60 -12.78 15.34
CA LEU A 2 -28.97 -12.60 13.93
C LEU A 2 -28.96 -11.14 13.46
N GLY A 3 -29.43 -10.19 14.27
CA GLY A 3 -29.35 -8.75 13.95
C GLY A 3 -27.91 -8.27 13.77
N TYR A 4 -27.02 -8.63 14.71
CA TYR A 4 -25.60 -8.29 14.61
C TYR A 4 -24.92 -8.86 13.35
N LEU A 5 -25.28 -10.08 12.94
CA LEU A 5 -24.74 -10.64 11.70
C LEU A 5 -25.30 -9.95 10.44
N GLN A 6 -26.51 -9.37 10.51
CA GLN A 6 -27.04 -8.55 9.42
C GLN A 6 -26.25 -7.26 9.22
N ASP A 7 -25.73 -6.67 10.31
CA ASP A 7 -24.84 -5.51 10.25
C ASP A 7 -23.53 -5.85 9.49
N PHE A 8 -23.13 -7.13 9.47
CA PHE A 8 -22.03 -7.66 8.67
C PHE A 8 -22.48 -8.26 7.33
N LEU A 9 -23.62 -7.80 6.81
CA LEU A 9 -24.17 -8.17 5.50
C LEU A 9 -24.51 -9.67 5.35
N PHE A 10 -24.72 -10.40 6.46
CA PHE A 10 -25.22 -11.77 6.39
C PHE A 10 -26.74 -11.81 6.29
N HIS A 11 -27.24 -12.27 5.15
CA HIS A 11 -28.66 -12.59 5.02
C HIS A 11 -29.06 -13.70 6.02
N PRO A 12 -30.24 -13.66 6.66
CA PRO A 12 -30.65 -14.62 7.70
C PRO A 12 -30.52 -16.10 7.30
N LYS A 13 -30.73 -16.41 6.02
CA LYS A 13 -30.55 -17.76 5.45
C LYS A 13 -29.06 -18.18 5.39
N ARG A 14 -28.17 -17.24 5.08
CA ARG A 14 -26.71 -17.47 5.05
C ARG A 14 -26.12 -17.55 6.45
N ALA A 15 -26.64 -16.79 7.41
CA ALA A 15 -26.18 -16.80 8.81
C ALA A 15 -26.26 -18.17 9.50
N MET A 16 -27.13 -19.08 9.03
CA MET A 16 -27.25 -20.45 9.53
C MET A 16 -26.48 -21.49 8.70
N THR A 17 -25.74 -21.05 7.67
CA THR A 17 -24.94 -21.93 6.82
C THR A 17 -23.65 -22.32 7.56
N PRO A 18 -23.20 -23.58 7.50
CA PRO A 18 -21.94 -23.98 8.13
C PRO A 18 -20.76 -23.24 7.49
N VAL A 19 -19.78 -22.82 8.29
CA VAL A 19 -18.63 -21.99 7.88
C VAL A 19 -17.87 -22.58 6.67
N ARG A 20 -17.80 -23.91 6.57
CA ARG A 20 -17.19 -24.61 5.42
C ARG A 20 -17.81 -24.28 4.06
N ALA A 21 -19.07 -23.85 4.04
CA ALA A 21 -19.82 -23.52 2.81
C ALA A 21 -19.89 -22.00 2.54
N LEU A 22 -19.21 -21.19 3.36
CA LEU A 22 -19.01 -19.75 3.11
C LEU A 22 -17.84 -19.53 2.15
N SER A 23 -17.96 -18.51 1.31
CA SER A 23 -16.87 -18.00 0.46
C SER A 23 -15.75 -17.42 1.33
N ARG A 24 -14.58 -17.16 0.73
CA ARG A 24 -13.43 -16.59 1.45
C ARG A 24 -13.75 -15.21 2.03
N GLY A 25 -14.38 -14.32 1.26
CA GLY A 25 -14.81 -13.01 1.74
C GLY A 25 -15.92 -13.07 2.81
N GLU A 26 -16.87 -13.99 2.70
CA GLU A 26 -17.86 -14.22 3.77
C GLU A 26 -17.20 -14.75 5.05
N ARG A 27 -16.19 -15.63 4.94
CA ARG A 27 -15.44 -16.06 6.13
C ARG A 27 -14.69 -14.89 6.78
N ASN A 28 -14.13 -13.99 5.97
CA ASN A 28 -13.43 -12.82 6.48
C ASN A 28 -14.41 -11.85 7.19
N ARG A 29 -15.58 -11.58 6.60
CA ARG A 29 -16.67 -10.85 7.28
C ARG A 29 -17.08 -11.47 8.61
N LEU A 30 -17.22 -12.80 8.65
CA LEU A 30 -17.56 -13.50 9.89
C LEU A 30 -16.45 -13.37 10.94
N LEU A 31 -15.19 -13.34 10.50
CA LEU A 31 -14.04 -13.13 11.38
C LEU A 31 -14.05 -11.71 11.96
N LEU A 32 -14.28 -10.69 11.13
CA LEU A 32 -14.44 -9.30 11.56
C LEU A 32 -15.58 -9.18 12.57
N ALA A 33 -16.76 -9.73 12.26
CA ALA A 33 -17.90 -9.78 13.17
C ALA A 33 -17.52 -10.40 14.52
N ARG A 34 -16.79 -11.52 14.50
CA ARG A 34 -16.35 -12.18 15.73
C ARG A 34 -15.33 -11.35 16.51
N LEU A 35 -14.49 -10.59 15.82
CA LEU A 35 -13.46 -9.75 16.42
C LEU A 35 -14.07 -8.52 17.12
N PHE A 36 -14.99 -7.83 16.45
CA PHE A 36 -15.70 -6.68 17.01
C PHE A 36 -16.72 -7.05 18.11
N LEU A 37 -17.15 -8.31 18.19
CA LEU A 37 -17.95 -8.79 19.33
C LEU A 37 -17.19 -8.80 20.66
N LYS A 38 -15.87 -8.84 20.63
CA LYS A 38 -15.05 -8.87 21.85
C LYS A 38 -14.64 -7.44 22.22
N PRO A 39 -15.03 -6.96 23.42
CA PRO A 39 -14.56 -5.65 23.87
C PRO A 39 -13.03 -5.68 23.98
N SER A 40 -12.40 -4.71 23.34
CA SER A 40 -10.94 -4.53 23.30
C SER A 40 -10.65 -3.04 23.38
N ASN A 41 -9.50 -2.69 23.93
CA ASN A 41 -8.98 -1.32 24.00
C ASN A 41 -7.95 -1.04 22.90
N LEU A 42 -7.31 -2.10 22.39
CA LEU A 42 -6.38 -2.08 21.28
C LEU A 42 -6.79 -3.17 20.29
N LEU A 43 -6.95 -2.77 19.04
CA LEU A 43 -7.19 -3.64 17.91
C LEU A 43 -6.01 -3.56 16.96
N ILE A 44 -5.49 -4.73 16.55
CA ILE A 44 -4.42 -4.84 15.55
C ILE A 44 -5.00 -5.55 14.34
N LEU A 45 -4.94 -4.89 13.18
CA LEU A 45 -5.42 -5.42 11.91
C LEU A 45 -4.23 -5.48 10.95
N ASP A 46 -3.90 -6.69 10.52
CA ASP A 46 -2.83 -6.96 9.56
C ASP A 46 -3.45 -7.36 8.22
N GLU A 47 -3.29 -6.50 7.22
CA GLU A 47 -3.87 -6.61 5.88
C GLU A 47 -5.37 -6.97 5.88
N PRO A 48 -6.23 -6.19 6.56
CA PRO A 48 -7.64 -6.53 6.71
C PRO A 48 -8.45 -6.36 5.41
N THR A 49 -7.93 -5.61 4.44
CA THR A 49 -8.56 -5.35 3.13
C THR A 49 -8.53 -6.56 2.19
N ASN A 50 -7.73 -7.59 2.52
CA ASN A 50 -7.58 -8.75 1.67
C ASN A 50 -8.89 -9.55 1.53
N ASP A 51 -9.17 -9.98 0.30
CA ASP A 51 -10.37 -10.75 -0.06
C ASP A 51 -11.71 -10.06 0.32
N LEU A 52 -11.72 -8.74 0.54
CA LEU A 52 -12.93 -7.96 0.80
C LEU A 52 -13.50 -7.37 -0.50
N ASP A 53 -14.83 -7.40 -0.61
CA ASP A 53 -15.55 -6.63 -1.62
C ASP A 53 -15.70 -5.17 -1.15
N VAL A 54 -16.05 -4.28 -2.09
CA VAL A 54 -16.21 -2.83 -1.82
C VAL A 54 -17.19 -2.57 -0.68
N GLU A 55 -18.33 -3.29 -0.66
CA GLU A 55 -19.33 -3.15 0.40
C GLU A 55 -18.77 -3.52 1.79
N THR A 56 -17.92 -4.55 1.88
CA THR A 56 -17.29 -4.92 3.16
C THR A 56 -16.18 -3.95 3.55
N LEU A 57 -15.47 -3.36 2.58
CA LEU A 57 -14.48 -2.32 2.86
C LEU A 57 -15.14 -1.10 3.49
N GLU A 58 -16.22 -0.59 2.89
CA GLU A 58 -17.02 0.52 3.43
C GLU A 58 -17.50 0.22 4.86
N LEU A 59 -18.03 -0.99 5.10
CA LEU A 59 -18.42 -1.41 6.45
C LEU A 59 -17.23 -1.40 7.42
N LEU A 60 -16.07 -1.88 6.99
CA LEU A 60 -14.87 -1.90 7.84
C LEU A 60 -14.41 -0.49 8.18
N GLU A 61 -14.47 0.45 7.24
CA GLU A 61 -14.20 1.87 7.48
C GLU A 61 -15.14 2.43 8.56
N GLU A 62 -16.46 2.20 8.44
CA GLU A 62 -17.45 2.62 9.43
C GLU A 62 -17.19 2.00 10.83
N LEU A 63 -16.81 0.73 10.87
CA LEU A 63 -16.50 0.04 12.12
C LEU A 63 -15.25 0.59 12.80
N ILE A 64 -14.23 0.98 12.03
CA ILE A 64 -13.00 1.58 12.55
C ILE A 64 -13.27 2.99 13.04
N ASP A 65 -14.02 3.81 12.29
CA ASP A 65 -14.40 5.18 12.70
C ASP A 65 -15.22 5.18 14.00
N GLY A 66 -16.13 4.21 14.14
CA GLY A 66 -16.94 4.04 15.36
C GLY A 66 -16.23 3.38 16.54
N TYR A 67 -14.98 2.90 16.38
CA TYR A 67 -14.29 2.14 17.42
C TYR A 67 -13.70 3.06 18.49
N GLN A 68 -14.10 2.87 19.75
CA GLN A 68 -13.67 3.73 20.86
C GLN A 68 -12.25 3.44 21.39
N GLY A 69 -11.61 2.37 20.94
CA GLY A 69 -10.25 2.01 21.32
C GLY A 69 -9.19 2.55 20.34
N THR A 70 -7.96 2.09 20.50
CA THR A 70 -6.88 2.34 19.53
C THR A 70 -6.89 1.25 18.47
N VAL A 71 -6.80 1.64 17.19
CA VAL A 71 -6.60 0.70 16.08
C VAL A 71 -5.19 0.88 15.54
N LEU A 72 -4.44 -0.22 15.45
CA LEU A 72 -3.20 -0.30 14.70
C LEU A 72 -3.49 -1.06 13.41
N LEU A 73 -3.33 -0.38 12.29
CA LEU A 73 -3.63 -0.91 10.97
C LEU A 73 -2.33 -1.07 10.18
N VAL A 74 -2.16 -2.23 9.57
CA VAL A 74 -1.19 -2.51 8.51
C VAL A 74 -1.97 -2.81 7.25
N SER A 75 -1.77 -2.02 6.20
CA SER A 75 -2.50 -2.16 4.93
C SER A 75 -1.65 -1.59 3.80
N HIS A 76 -1.67 -2.27 2.65
CA HIS A 76 -1.15 -1.75 1.39
C HIS A 76 -2.16 -0.88 0.62
N ASP A 77 -3.44 -0.92 1.00
CA ASP A 77 -4.48 -0.09 0.40
C ASP A 77 -4.39 1.35 0.90
N ARG A 78 -3.93 2.24 0.03
CA ARG A 78 -3.71 3.67 0.32
C ARG A 78 -5.01 4.41 0.58
N GLN A 79 -6.05 4.13 -0.20
CA GLN A 79 -7.34 4.83 -0.09
C GLN A 79 -8.00 4.48 1.24
N PHE A 80 -7.97 3.20 1.61
CA PHE A 80 -8.47 2.74 2.90
C PHE A 80 -7.70 3.36 4.07
N VAL A 81 -6.37 3.45 3.97
CA VAL A 81 -5.54 4.12 4.98
C VAL A 81 -5.92 5.59 5.10
N ASP A 82 -6.00 6.33 3.99
CA ASP A 82 -6.38 7.74 4.00
C ASP A 82 -7.76 8.01 4.63
N ASN A 83 -8.71 7.10 4.43
CA ASN A 83 -10.06 7.23 4.96
C ASN A 83 -10.15 6.90 6.47
N THR A 84 -9.25 6.06 7.01
CA THR A 84 -9.43 5.47 8.34
C THR A 84 -8.39 5.91 9.38
N VAL A 85 -7.17 6.25 8.97
CA VAL A 85 -6.09 6.52 9.93
C VAL A 85 -5.96 8.01 10.26
N THR A 86 -5.59 8.28 11.51
CA THR A 86 -5.28 9.64 11.98
C THR A 86 -3.79 9.95 11.91
N GLU A 87 -2.96 8.91 11.81
CA GLU A 87 -1.51 9.00 11.85
C GLU A 87 -0.88 7.80 11.13
N CYS A 88 0.17 8.06 10.36
CA CYS A 88 0.95 7.05 9.65
C CYS A 88 2.36 6.89 10.23
N TRP A 89 2.79 5.64 10.36
CA TRP A 89 4.17 5.28 10.70
C TRP A 89 4.84 4.67 9.47
N ILE A 90 5.85 5.34 8.94
CA ILE A 90 6.54 4.92 7.71
C ILE A 90 7.97 4.52 8.05
N PHE A 91 8.40 3.36 7.55
CA PHE A 91 9.78 2.92 7.66
C PHE A 91 10.68 3.72 6.70
N GLU A 92 11.58 4.55 7.23
CA GLU A 92 12.51 5.40 6.45
C GLU A 92 13.79 4.64 6.03
N GLY A 93 13.89 3.34 6.33
CA GLY A 93 15.11 2.55 6.15
C GLY A 93 16.12 2.72 7.29
N GLY A 94 17.09 1.81 7.37
CA GLY A 94 18.12 1.82 8.42
C GLY A 94 17.57 1.68 9.86
N GLY A 95 16.40 1.05 10.01
CA GLY A 95 15.72 0.86 11.29
C GLY A 95 15.03 2.11 11.86
N LYS A 96 14.85 3.17 11.06
CA LYS A 96 14.16 4.40 11.48
C LYS A 96 12.70 4.37 11.06
N ILE A 97 11.83 4.82 11.96
CA ILE A 97 10.39 4.96 11.71
C ILE A 97 10.05 6.45 11.84
N GLY A 98 9.53 7.02 10.75
CA GLY A 98 8.97 8.37 10.72
C GLY A 98 7.51 8.34 11.14
N ARG A 99 7.09 9.30 11.96
CA ARG A 99 5.70 9.49 12.39
C ARG A 99 5.15 10.72 11.72
N TYR A 100 4.02 10.58 11.03
CA TYR A 100 3.39 11.65 10.26
C TYR A 100 1.90 11.70 10.57
N ILE A 101 1.38 12.92 10.69
CA ILE A 101 -0.04 13.15 11.01
C ILE A 101 -0.84 13.12 9.71
N GLY A 102 -2.00 12.45 9.74
CA GLY A 102 -2.88 12.30 8.59
C GLY A 102 -2.73 10.95 7.88
N GLY A 103 -3.41 10.84 6.75
CA GLY A 103 -3.41 9.65 5.90
C GLY A 103 -2.08 9.41 5.18
N TYR A 104 -2.08 8.40 4.30
CA TYR A 104 -0.94 8.05 3.47
C TYR A 104 -0.46 9.24 2.61
N HIS A 105 -1.37 9.96 1.96
CA HIS A 105 -1.01 11.09 1.09
C HIS A 105 -0.34 12.24 1.88
N ASP A 106 -0.90 12.59 3.03
CA ASP A 106 -0.34 13.61 3.92
C ASP A 106 1.04 13.19 4.45
N ALA A 107 1.18 11.92 4.80
CA ALA A 107 2.41 11.36 5.32
C ALA A 107 3.53 11.33 4.27
N ARG A 108 3.22 10.94 3.01
CA ARG A 108 4.17 11.00 1.89
C ARG A 108 4.65 12.43 1.62
N ALA A 109 3.74 13.40 1.60
CA ALA A 109 4.11 14.80 1.39
C ALA A 109 5.06 15.33 2.50
N GLN A 110 4.78 14.98 3.76
CA GLN A 110 5.64 15.34 4.90
C GLN A 110 7.00 14.61 4.84
N GLN A 111 7.00 13.34 4.43
CA GLN A 111 8.22 12.55 4.24
C GLN A 111 9.13 13.17 3.17
N GLU A 112 8.58 13.54 2.01
CA GLU A 112 9.33 14.20 0.94
C GLU A 112 9.94 15.53 1.39
N GLN A 113 9.19 16.34 2.13
CA GLN A 113 9.70 17.58 2.72
C GLN A 113 10.82 17.32 3.74
N HIS A 114 10.69 16.30 4.58
CA HIS A 114 11.72 15.91 5.53
C HIS A 114 13.00 15.39 4.84
N LEU A 115 12.87 14.59 3.78
CA LEU A 115 14.02 14.15 2.99
C LEU A 115 14.70 15.31 2.26
N ALA A 116 13.92 16.22 1.67
CA ALA A 116 14.44 17.42 1.02
C ALA A 116 15.23 18.32 2.00
N THR A 117 14.77 18.41 3.25
CA THR A 117 15.43 19.22 4.30
C THR A 117 16.68 18.54 4.89
N LYS A 118 16.73 17.20 4.89
CA LYS A 118 17.89 16.41 5.38
C LYS A 118 19.03 16.28 4.38
N GLN A 119 18.85 16.67 3.11
CA GLN A 119 19.98 16.79 2.18
C GLN A 119 20.90 17.92 2.67
N PRO A 120 22.18 17.66 2.97
CA PRO A 120 23.09 18.73 3.32
C PRO A 120 23.23 19.62 2.09
N MET A 121 22.91 20.91 2.29
CA MET A 121 23.26 21.99 1.40
C MET A 121 24.78 21.97 1.24
N ALA A 122 25.26 21.19 0.26
CA ALA A 122 26.67 21.12 -0.07
C ALA A 122 27.10 22.53 -0.43
N LYS A 123 27.95 23.11 0.42
CA LYS A 123 28.57 24.42 0.26
C LYS A 123 29.10 24.55 -1.17
N LYS A 124 28.35 25.25 -2.03
CA LYS A 124 28.89 25.85 -3.23
C LYS A 124 29.17 27.31 -2.91
N ASN A 125 30.30 27.52 -2.25
CA ASN A 125 30.96 28.81 -2.24
C ASN A 125 31.61 28.95 -3.62
N GLU A 126 30.97 29.71 -4.51
CA GLU A 126 31.65 30.44 -5.56
C GLU A 126 30.70 31.54 -6.02
N GLU A 127 30.99 32.75 -5.54
CA GLU A 127 30.42 34.00 -6.01
C GLU A 127 30.72 34.15 -7.51
N VAL A 128 29.69 34.12 -8.35
CA VAL A 128 29.69 34.88 -9.60
C VAL A 128 28.29 35.42 -9.87
N ILE A 129 28.13 36.69 -9.53
CA ILE A 129 27.42 37.77 -10.23
C ILE A 129 26.09 37.39 -10.93
N ALA A 130 25.00 37.90 -10.35
CA ALA A 130 23.67 37.95 -10.95
C ALA A 130 23.65 38.56 -12.36
N PRO A 131 22.69 38.14 -13.20
CA PRO A 131 21.65 39.11 -13.53
C PRO A 131 20.22 38.54 -13.51
N LYS A 132 19.34 39.39 -12.95
CA LYS A 132 17.91 39.60 -13.24
C LYS A 132 17.04 38.40 -13.66
N ALA A 133 16.14 38.07 -12.73
CA ALA A 133 14.69 38.00 -12.89
C ALA A 133 14.13 37.46 -14.21
N GLU A 134 13.64 36.22 -14.16
CA GLU A 134 12.41 35.86 -14.86
C GLU A 134 11.50 35.07 -13.92
N ILE A 135 10.33 35.66 -13.68
CA ILE A 135 9.17 35.02 -13.08
C ILE A 135 8.69 34.00 -14.12
N VAL A 136 9.01 32.72 -13.95
CA VAL A 136 8.38 31.66 -14.74
C VAL A 136 7.08 31.25 -14.05
N LYS A 137 6.01 31.77 -14.63
CA LYS A 137 4.61 31.44 -14.38
C LYS A 137 4.40 29.92 -14.37
N ARG A 138 3.43 29.50 -13.55
CA ARG A 138 2.69 28.23 -13.68
C ARG A 138 2.41 27.97 -15.16
N GLY A 139 3.06 26.96 -15.71
CA GLY A 139 2.83 26.47 -17.05
C GLY A 139 2.47 25.00 -16.98
N SER A 140 1.20 24.69 -17.25
CA SER A 140 0.72 23.36 -17.59
C SER A 140 1.62 22.76 -18.68
N SER A 141 2.51 21.83 -18.32
CA SER A 141 3.43 21.23 -19.28
C SER A 141 3.05 19.78 -19.52
N LYS A 142 2.50 19.53 -20.70
CA LYS A 142 2.45 18.20 -21.33
C LYS A 142 3.75 17.43 -21.07
N LEU A 143 3.64 16.14 -20.75
CA LEU A 143 4.76 15.21 -20.59
C LEU A 143 5.81 15.40 -21.69
N SER A 144 7.08 15.57 -21.29
CA SER A 144 8.21 15.57 -22.22
C SER A 144 8.24 14.27 -23.03
N TYR A 145 8.66 14.31 -24.30
CA TYR A 145 8.73 13.13 -25.19
C TYR A 145 9.45 11.93 -24.57
N LYS A 146 10.45 12.18 -23.70
CA LYS A 146 11.14 11.13 -22.95
C LYS A 146 10.26 10.44 -21.91
N LEU A 147 9.41 11.20 -21.21
CA LEU A 147 8.50 10.69 -20.18
C LEU A 147 7.29 9.97 -20.79
N GLN A 148 6.81 10.43 -21.96
CA GLN A 148 5.76 9.72 -22.70
C GLN A 148 6.21 8.33 -23.13
N ARG A 149 7.44 8.23 -23.67
CA ARG A 149 8.01 6.95 -24.07
C ARG A 149 8.27 6.02 -22.88
N GLU A 150 8.64 6.57 -21.73
CA GLU A 150 8.78 5.82 -20.48
C GLU A 150 7.42 5.24 -20.05
N LEU A 151 6.35 6.06 -20.05
CA LEU A 151 4.98 5.63 -19.75
C LEU A 151 4.50 4.52 -20.69
N GLU A 152 4.81 4.59 -21.98
CA GLU A 152 4.44 3.55 -22.96
C GLU A 152 5.16 2.21 -22.73
N LEU A 153 6.35 2.22 -22.14
CA LEU A 153 7.16 1.01 -21.90
C LEU A 153 6.88 0.37 -20.54
N LEU A 154 6.46 1.14 -19.55
CA LEU A 154 6.22 0.68 -18.18
C LEU A 154 5.19 -0.46 -18.06
N PRO A 155 4.06 -0.48 -18.80
CA PRO A 155 3.12 -1.60 -18.75
C PRO A 155 3.76 -2.94 -19.13
N GLY A 156 4.62 -2.97 -20.16
CA GLY A 156 5.33 -4.20 -20.54
C GLY A 156 6.37 -4.61 -19.50
N GLN A 157 7.02 -3.65 -18.85
CA GLN A 157 7.94 -3.94 -17.74
C GLN A 157 7.21 -4.51 -16.52
N LEU A 158 6.00 -4.01 -16.23
CA LEU A 158 5.14 -4.53 -15.17
C LEU A 158 4.72 -5.98 -15.47
N GLU A 159 4.24 -6.26 -16.68
CA GLU A 159 3.90 -7.63 -17.10
C GLU A 159 5.09 -8.60 -16.97
N ASP A 160 6.29 -8.18 -17.38
CA ASP A 160 7.52 -8.98 -17.26
C ASP A 160 7.89 -9.23 -15.78
N LEU A 161 7.75 -8.22 -14.92
CA LEU A 161 8.03 -8.32 -13.49
C LEU A 161 7.01 -9.21 -12.77
N GLU A 162 5.72 -9.08 -13.09
CA GLU A 162 4.66 -9.94 -12.59
C GLU A 162 4.89 -11.40 -12.96
N ALA A 163 5.20 -11.69 -14.23
CA ALA A 163 5.51 -13.04 -14.69
C ALA A 163 6.73 -13.64 -13.99
N LYS A 164 7.76 -12.82 -13.73
CA LYS A 164 8.94 -13.22 -12.96
C LYS A 164 8.60 -13.54 -11.50
N LEU A 165 7.73 -12.73 -10.89
CA LEU A 165 7.27 -12.91 -9.52
C LEU A 165 6.43 -14.20 -9.40
N GLU A 166 5.52 -14.45 -10.34
CA GLU A 166 4.72 -15.68 -10.40
C GLU A 166 5.63 -16.92 -10.52
N ALA A 167 6.66 -16.87 -11.37
CA ALA A 167 7.61 -17.96 -11.52
C ALA A 167 8.42 -18.24 -10.24
N LEU A 168 8.84 -17.19 -9.51
CA LEU A 168 9.56 -17.32 -8.24
C LEU A 168 8.63 -17.82 -7.13
N GLN A 169 7.40 -17.32 -7.06
CA GLN A 169 6.40 -17.80 -6.12
C GLN A 169 6.04 -19.27 -6.35
N ALA A 170 5.93 -19.71 -7.61
CA ALA A 170 5.70 -21.10 -7.96
C ALA A 170 6.85 -22.01 -7.48
N GLN A 171 8.10 -21.53 -7.53
CA GLN A 171 9.24 -22.26 -6.98
C GLN A 171 9.20 -22.35 -5.46
N VAL A 172 8.83 -21.26 -4.77
CA VAL A 172 8.71 -21.22 -3.31
C VAL A 172 7.53 -22.09 -2.82
N ALA A 173 6.46 -22.19 -3.61
CA ALA A 173 5.29 -23.00 -3.31
C ALA A 173 5.51 -24.53 -3.46
N ASP A 174 6.63 -24.96 -4.07
CA ASP A 174 6.98 -26.37 -4.17
C ASP A 174 7.28 -26.94 -2.77
N ALA A 175 6.64 -28.05 -2.43
CA ALA A 175 6.85 -28.75 -1.15
C ALA A 175 8.31 -29.18 -0.91
N ALA A 176 9.08 -29.39 -1.98
CA ALA A 176 10.50 -29.73 -1.90
C ALA A 176 11.42 -28.52 -1.70
N PHE A 177 10.93 -27.28 -1.89
CA PHE A 177 11.74 -26.07 -1.90
C PHE A 177 12.51 -25.86 -0.59
N PHE A 178 11.81 -25.90 0.56
CA PHE A 178 12.44 -25.74 1.88
C PHE A 178 13.30 -26.95 2.30
N SER A 179 13.30 -28.03 1.52
CA SER A 179 14.19 -29.18 1.73
C SER A 179 15.52 -29.06 0.99
N GLN A 180 15.69 -28.04 0.14
CA GLN A 180 16.92 -27.78 -0.61
C GLN A 180 18.01 -27.11 0.25
N PRO A 181 19.27 -27.05 -0.22
CA PRO A 181 20.34 -26.34 0.48
C PRO A 181 19.98 -24.88 0.76
N HIS A 182 20.31 -24.40 1.96
CA HIS A 182 19.92 -23.07 2.42
C HIS A 182 20.38 -21.94 1.49
N GLU A 183 21.56 -22.09 0.88
CA GLU A 183 22.14 -21.14 -0.07
C GLU A 183 21.27 -20.96 -1.33
N GLN A 184 20.62 -22.03 -1.80
CA GLN A 184 19.70 -21.98 -2.95
C GLN A 184 18.36 -21.36 -2.55
N THR A 185 17.81 -21.75 -1.39
CA THR A 185 16.54 -21.19 -0.90
C THR A 185 16.65 -19.71 -0.58
N GLN A 186 17.76 -19.27 0.02
CA GLN A 186 17.99 -17.85 0.33
C GLN A 186 18.09 -17.01 -0.93
N LYS A 187 18.77 -17.52 -1.97
CA LYS A 187 18.89 -16.80 -3.24
C LYS A 187 17.52 -16.59 -3.89
N VAL A 188 16.69 -17.62 -3.96
CA VAL A 188 15.34 -17.51 -4.56
C VAL A 188 14.44 -16.59 -3.74
N LEU A 189 14.52 -16.63 -2.39
CA LEU A 189 13.77 -15.71 -1.53
C LEU A 189 14.26 -14.25 -1.67
N ALA A 190 15.56 -14.03 -1.83
CA ALA A 190 16.12 -12.70 -2.09
C ALA A 190 15.72 -12.18 -3.48
N ASP A 191 15.77 -13.02 -4.51
CA ASP A 191 15.34 -12.69 -5.86
C ASP A 191 13.84 -12.37 -5.91
N LEU A 192 13.01 -13.08 -5.13
CA LEU A 192 11.57 -12.81 -4.97
C LEU A 192 11.34 -11.45 -4.32
N SER A 193 11.99 -11.19 -3.17
CA SER A 193 11.88 -9.90 -2.49
C SER A 193 12.36 -8.73 -3.34
N GLN A 194 13.41 -8.93 -4.14
CA GLN A 194 13.90 -7.91 -5.07
C GLN A 194 12.90 -7.67 -6.21
N ALA A 195 12.32 -8.72 -6.78
CA ALA A 195 11.31 -8.60 -7.84
C ALA A 195 10.05 -7.87 -7.34
N GLU A 196 9.62 -8.11 -6.09
CA GLU A 196 8.53 -7.38 -5.44
C GLU A 196 8.84 -5.88 -5.32
N GLN A 197 10.05 -5.51 -4.88
CA GLN A 197 10.47 -4.11 -4.79
C GLN A 197 10.57 -3.43 -6.16
N GLU A 198 11.09 -4.14 -7.17
CA GLU A 198 11.19 -3.63 -8.54
C GLU A 198 9.80 -3.38 -9.14
N LEU A 199 8.84 -4.28 -8.88
CA LEU A 199 7.45 -4.14 -9.29
C LEU A 199 6.79 -2.92 -8.64
N GLU A 200 6.94 -2.76 -7.32
CA GLU A 200 6.40 -1.62 -6.57
C GLU A 200 6.94 -0.28 -7.11
N GLN A 201 8.25 -0.20 -7.35
CA GLN A 201 8.88 1.01 -7.92
C GLN A 201 8.38 1.30 -9.34
N ALA A 202 8.21 0.27 -10.18
CA ALA A 202 7.68 0.43 -11.52
C ALA A 202 6.22 0.93 -11.50
N PHE A 203 5.40 0.43 -10.58
CA PHE A 203 4.02 0.89 -10.38
C PHE A 203 3.96 2.35 -9.90
N GLU A 204 4.72 2.72 -8.87
CA GLU A 204 4.79 4.12 -8.40
C GLU A 204 5.21 5.06 -9.54
N ARG A 205 6.17 4.63 -10.36
CA ARG A 205 6.66 5.40 -11.49
C ARG A 205 5.59 5.56 -12.57
N TRP A 206 4.87 4.49 -12.87
CA TRP A 206 3.78 4.49 -13.84
C TRP A 206 2.65 5.42 -13.39
N GLU A 207 2.19 5.30 -12.15
CA GLU A 207 1.14 6.13 -11.56
C GLU A 207 1.52 7.62 -11.56
N TYR A 208 2.76 7.95 -11.20
CA TYR A 208 3.26 9.33 -11.26
C TYR A 208 3.23 9.91 -12.69
N LEU A 209 3.66 9.13 -13.69
CA LEU A 209 3.65 9.56 -15.09
C LEU A 209 2.23 9.64 -15.65
N GLU A 210 1.33 8.75 -15.23
CA GLU A 210 -0.08 8.76 -15.59
C GLU A 210 -0.80 9.99 -14.99
N GLY A 211 -0.53 10.32 -13.72
CA GLY A 211 -1.04 11.52 -13.07
C GLY A 211 -0.59 12.81 -13.79
N LEU A 212 0.68 12.88 -14.22
CA LEU A 212 1.19 13.96 -15.06
C LEU A 212 0.54 14.03 -16.45
N LYS A 213 0.10 12.88 -17.00
CA LYS A 213 -0.62 12.82 -18.29
C LYS A 213 -2.05 13.33 -18.16
N ASN A 214 -2.71 12.94 -17.07
CA ASN A 214 -4.13 13.18 -16.84
C ASN A 214 -4.42 14.54 -16.16
N GLY A 215 -3.38 15.23 -15.67
CA GLY A 215 -3.45 16.63 -15.24
C GLY A 215 -4.27 16.82 -13.97
N ALA A 216 -3.74 16.33 -12.85
CA ALA A 216 -4.14 16.76 -11.50
C ALA A 216 -3.16 17.82 -10.98
#